data_AF-A0A356NS83-F1
#
_entry.id   AF-A0A356NS83-F1
#
_cell.length_a   1.000
_cell.length_b   1.000
_cell.length_c   1.000
_cell.angle_alpha   90.00
_cell.angle_beta   90.00
_cell.angle_gamma   90.00
#
_symmetry.space_group_name_H-M   'P 1'
#
loop_
_entity.id
_entity.type
_entity.pdbx_description
1 polymer ?
#
loop_
_entity_poly.entity_id
_entity_poly.type
_entity_poly.pdbx_seq_one_letter_code
_entity_poly.pdbx_strand_id
1 'polypeptide(L)'
;DLVIGGKGATKLSEAKKWMTLPDWQGGGVRNIDGENLPKRPLQARLVMPDGVGGPAYLVYKNYESILRWNRSNYYALAIGHLSDALR
;
A
#
# COMPACT_ATOMS: atom_id res chain seq x y z
N ASP A 1 10.49 -12.49 3.00
CA ASP A 1 10.54 -11.25 2.19
C ASP A 1 9.62 -11.33 0.98
N LEU A 2 8.80 -10.31 0.78
CA LEU A 2 7.91 -10.18 -0.38
C LEU A 2 8.75 -10.06 -1.66
N VAL A 3 8.54 -10.97 -2.61
CA VAL A 3 9.18 -10.94 -3.93
C VAL A 3 8.14 -11.14 -5.02
N ILE A 4 7.94 -10.14 -5.87
CA ILE A 4 7.01 -10.21 -7.01
C ILE A 4 7.77 -9.87 -8.29
N GLY A 5 7.78 -10.79 -9.26
CA GLY A 5 8.48 -10.61 -10.54
C GLY A 5 9.98 -10.32 -10.37
N GLY A 6 10.64 -10.97 -9.40
CA GLY A 6 12.05 -10.77 -9.07
C GLY A 6 12.38 -9.46 -8.33
N LYS A 7 11.38 -8.68 -7.93
CA LYS A 7 11.56 -7.43 -7.18
C LYS A 7 11.11 -7.60 -5.73
N GLY A 8 11.96 -7.17 -4.80
CA GLY A 8 11.62 -7.09 -3.38
C GLY A 8 10.68 -5.92 -3.06
N ALA A 9 10.11 -5.92 -1.85
CA ALA A 9 9.18 -4.90 -1.36
C ALA A 9 9.66 -3.45 -1.59
N THR A 10 10.90 -3.13 -1.21
CA THR A 10 11.46 -1.78 -1.36
C THR A 10 11.46 -1.32 -2.82
N LYS A 11 11.93 -2.16 -3.75
CA LYS A 11 11.93 -1.86 -5.18
C LYS A 11 10.52 -1.70 -5.76
N LEU A 12 9.55 -2.46 -5.25
CA LEU A 12 8.15 -2.35 -5.66
C LEU A 12 7.52 -1.02 -5.18
N SER A 13 7.83 -0.61 -3.95
CA SER A 13 7.42 0.67 -3.37
C SER A 13 8.01 1.86 -4.13
N GLU A 14 9.33 1.85 -4.36
CA GLU A 14 10.04 2.91 -5.11
C GLU A 14 9.55 3.05 -6.55
N ALA A 15 9.31 1.93 -7.23
CA ALA A 15 8.76 1.92 -8.58
C ALA A 15 7.31 2.40 -8.67
N LYS A 16 6.64 2.66 -7.52
CA LYS A 16 5.22 3.04 -7.41
C LYS A 16 4.32 2.12 -8.25
N LYS A 17 4.64 0.82 -8.25
CA LYS A 17 4.00 -0.16 -9.13
C LYS A 17 2.56 -0.41 -8.67
N TRP A 18 1.61 -0.19 -9.58
CA TRP A 18 0.20 -0.56 -9.39
C TRP A 18 -0.04 -1.99 -9.86
N MET A 19 -0.72 -2.77 -9.03
CA MET A 19 -1.13 -4.14 -9.31
C MET A 19 -2.52 -4.41 -8.71
N THR A 20 -3.18 -5.47 -9.15
CA THR A 20 -4.48 -5.85 -8.58
C THR A 20 -4.30 -6.46 -7.18
N LEU A 21 -5.35 -6.43 -6.35
CA LEU A 21 -5.31 -7.10 -5.04
C LEU A 21 -5.01 -8.61 -5.14
N PRO A 22 -5.58 -9.37 -6.10
CA PRO A 22 -5.18 -10.75 -6.33
C PRO A 22 -3.69 -10.94 -6.64
N ASP A 23 -3.07 -10.05 -7.42
CA ASP A 23 -1.64 -10.15 -7.74
C ASP A 23 -0.77 -9.93 -6.48
N TRP A 24 -1.11 -8.91 -5.67
CA TRP A 24 -0.45 -8.67 -4.39
C TRP A 24 -0.59 -9.87 -3.45
N GLN A 25 -1.80 -10.43 -3.38
CA GLN A 25 -2.07 -11.61 -2.56
C GLN A 25 -1.29 -12.83 -3.06
N GLY A 26 -1.20 -13.03 -4.37
CA GLY A 26 -0.41 -14.09 -5.00
C GLY A 26 1.09 -13.96 -4.70
N GLY A 27 1.58 -12.74 -4.51
CA GLY A 27 2.92 -12.45 -4.01
C GLY A 27 3.13 -12.70 -2.52
N GLY A 28 2.09 -13.07 -1.77
CA GLY A 28 2.18 -13.32 -0.33
C GLY A 28 1.79 -12.12 0.54
N VAL A 29 1.31 -11.01 -0.03
CA VAL A 29 0.76 -9.91 0.77
C VAL A 29 -0.54 -10.37 1.43
N ARG A 30 -0.71 -10.02 2.70
CA ARG A 30 -1.87 -10.33 3.54
C ARG A 30 -2.34 -9.09 4.27
N ASN A 31 -3.54 -9.16 4.82
CA ASN A 31 -4.02 -8.13 5.74
C ASN A 31 -3.22 -8.18 7.07
N ILE A 32 -3.39 -7.17 7.92
CA ILE A 32 -2.66 -7.08 9.20
C ILE A 32 -2.93 -8.29 10.12
N ASP A 33 -4.15 -8.85 10.06
CA ASP A 33 -4.55 -10.03 10.82
C ASP A 33 -4.10 -11.36 10.17
N GLY A 34 -3.33 -11.30 9.09
CA GLY A 34 -2.87 -12.47 8.32
C GLY A 34 -3.90 -13.01 7.33
N GLU A 35 -5.11 -12.48 7.33
CA GLU A 35 -6.16 -12.87 6.39
C GLU A 35 -5.87 -12.46 4.94
N ASN A 36 -6.65 -13.04 4.03
CA ASN A 36 -6.63 -12.67 2.62
C ASN A 36 -7.03 -11.20 2.41
N LEU A 37 -6.47 -10.59 1.35
CA LEU A 37 -6.87 -9.26 0.93
C LEU A 37 -8.34 -9.25 0.45
N PRO A 38 -9.05 -8.13 0.56
CA PRO A 38 -10.43 -8.02 0.10
C PRO A 38 -10.58 -8.38 -1.37
N LYS A 39 -11.60 -9.18 -1.71
CA LYS A 39 -11.96 -9.49 -3.11
C LYS A 39 -12.69 -8.31 -3.75
N ARG A 40 -11.95 -7.29 -4.14
CA ARG A 40 -12.47 -6.11 -4.87
C ARG A 40 -11.67 -5.87 -6.16
N PRO A 41 -12.31 -5.40 -7.24
CA PRO A 41 -11.63 -5.07 -8.51
C PRO A 41 -10.87 -3.73 -8.40
N LEU A 42 -9.97 -3.63 -7.41
CA LEU A 42 -9.19 -2.44 -7.14
C LEU A 42 -7.71 -2.71 -7.43
N GLN A 43 -7.03 -1.67 -7.90
CA GLN A 43 -5.58 -1.64 -7.96
C GLN A 43 -5.03 -0.91 -6.73
N ALA A 44 -3.91 -1.40 -6.23
CA ALA A 44 -3.16 -0.81 -5.14
C ALA A 44 -1.68 -0.69 -5.51
N ARG A 45 -0.98 0.21 -4.84
CA ARG A 45 0.48 0.22 -4.82
C ARG A 45 1.00 0.17 -3.39
N LEU A 46 2.22 -0.34 -3.25
CA LEU A 46 2.91 -0.39 -1.97
C LEU A 46 3.47 0.99 -1.60
N VAL A 47 3.31 1.36 -0.33
CA VAL A 47 3.94 2.50 0.32
C VAL A 47 4.66 2.00 1.57
N MET A 48 5.93 2.34 1.70
CA MET A 48 6.75 2.05 2.87
C MET A 48 7.42 3.36 3.29
N PRO A 49 6.80 4.17 4.16
CA PRO A 49 7.30 5.51 4.49
C PRO A 49 8.65 5.46 5.22
N ASP A 50 8.84 4.44 6.08
CA ASP A 50 10.05 4.21 6.87
C ASP A 50 10.99 3.16 6.24
N GLY A 51 10.62 2.60 5.09
CA GLY A 51 11.39 1.53 4.45
C GLY A 51 11.28 0.19 5.19
N VAL A 52 12.36 -0.60 5.13
CA VAL A 52 12.39 -1.97 5.69
C VAL A 52 12.33 -1.92 7.22
N GLY A 53 11.50 -2.77 7.81
CA GLY A 53 11.29 -2.83 9.26
C GLY A 53 10.22 -1.86 9.77
N GLY A 54 9.78 -0.91 8.95
CA GLY A 54 8.62 -0.06 9.22
C GLY A 54 7.31 -0.62 8.68
N PRO A 55 6.18 0.07 8.94
CA PRO A 55 4.88 -0.33 8.43
C PRO A 55 4.82 -0.23 6.90
N ALA A 56 4.07 -1.15 6.30
CA ALA A 56 3.84 -1.21 4.87
C ALA A 56 2.34 -1.11 4.58
N TYR A 57 1.99 -0.27 3.61
CA TYR A 57 0.60 0.02 3.27
C TYR A 57 0.34 -0.29 1.80
N LEU A 58 -0.76 -0.98 1.52
CA LEU A 58 -1.36 -0.96 0.19
C LEU A 58 -2.31 0.23 0.10
N VAL A 59 -1.96 1.20 -0.74
CA VAL A 59 -2.77 2.41 -0.94
C VAL A 59 -3.51 2.35 -2.28
N TYR A 60 -4.72 2.91 -2.31
CA TYR A 60 -5.56 2.95 -3.51
C TYR A 60 -5.46 4.30 -4.22
N LYS A 61 -6.14 4.43 -5.36
CA LYS A 61 -6.08 5.63 -6.22
C LYS A 61 -6.50 6.93 -5.53
N ASN A 62 -7.36 6.87 -4.51
CA ASN A 62 -7.75 8.04 -3.70
C ASN A 62 -6.57 8.64 -2.91
N TYR A 63 -5.59 7.82 -2.52
CA TYR A 63 -4.37 8.27 -1.85
C TYR A 63 -3.58 9.26 -2.71
N GLU A 64 -3.55 9.07 -4.04
CA GLU A 64 -2.94 10.02 -4.97
C GLU A 64 -3.66 11.37 -5.02
N SER A 65 -4.96 11.41 -4.71
CA SER A 65 -5.69 12.68 -4.60
C SER A 65 -5.21 13.48 -3.38
N ILE A 66 -4.92 12.82 -2.26
CA ILE A 66 -4.39 13.48 -1.06
C ILE A 66 -2.96 13.97 -1.35
N LEU A 67 -2.14 13.14 -2.01
CA LEU A 67 -0.77 13.51 -2.38
C LEU A 67 -0.68 14.67 -3.37
N ARG A 68 -1.72 14.91 -4.19
CA ARG A 68 -1.78 16.09 -5.06
C ARG A 68 -1.87 17.39 -4.26
N TRP A 69 -2.50 17.37 -3.09
CA TRP A 69 -2.57 18.53 -2.20
C TRP A 69 -1.25 18.72 -1.45
N ASN A 70 -0.69 17.64 -0.91
CA ASN A 70 0.62 17.64 -0.26
C ASN A 70 1.37 16.35 -0.58
N ARG A 71 2.54 16.45 -1.24
CA ARG A 71 3.37 15.33 -1.69
C ARG A 71 4.14 14.62 -0.56
N SER A 72 3.52 14.45 0.60
CA SER A 72 4.07 13.75 1.76
C SER A 72 3.27 12.48 2.07
N ASN A 73 3.96 11.33 2.11
CA ASN A 73 3.32 10.07 2.50
C ASN A 73 2.84 10.10 3.95
N TYR A 74 3.62 10.69 4.87
CA TYR A 74 3.20 10.84 6.27
C TYR A 74 1.90 11.64 6.39
N TYR A 75 1.79 12.74 5.62
CA TYR A 75 0.57 13.53 5.60
C TYR A 75 -0.62 12.72 5.09
N ALA A 76 -0.47 12.04 3.95
CA ALA A 76 -1.57 11.28 3.36
C ALA A 76 -2.01 10.09 4.23
N LEU A 77 -1.06 9.42 4.89
CA LEU A 77 -1.35 8.35 5.86
C LEU A 77 -2.05 8.89 7.10
N ALA A 78 -1.63 10.03 7.65
CA ALA A 78 -2.29 10.65 8.80
C ALA A 78 -3.76 11.00 8.49
N ILE A 79 -4.04 11.57 7.31
CA ILE A 79 -5.41 11.84 6.86
C ILE A 79 -6.23 10.55 6.71
N GLY A 80 -5.63 9.50 6.12
CA GLY A 80 -6.29 8.20 6.00
C GLY A 80 -6.67 7.62 7.36
N HIS A 81 -5.70 7.54 8.28
CA HIS A 81 -5.91 7.02 9.63
C HIS A 81 -6.94 7.83 10.42
N LEU A 82 -6.89 9.17 10.34
CA LEU A 82 -7.89 10.02 10.98
C LEU A 82 -9.29 9.77 10.41
N SER A 83 -9.41 9.63 9.08
CA SER A 83 -10.71 9.37 8.44
C SER A 83 -11.30 8.02 8.87
N ASP A 84 -10.45 6.99 9.01
CA ASP A 84 -10.88 5.68 9.50
C ASP A 84 -11.34 5.74 10.97
N ALA A 85 -10.68 6.56 11.80
CA ALA A 85 -11.00 6.72 13.22
C ALA A 85 -12.28 7.54 13.50
N LEU A 86 -12.69 8.39 12.57
CA LEU A 86 -13.90 9.24 12.70
C LEU A 86 -15.19 8.55 12.21
N ARG A 87 -15.11 7.30 11.77
CA ARG A 87 -16.23 6.55 11.22
C ARG A 87 -17.21 6.06 12.30
#